data_AF-A0A160VGF7-F1
#
_entry.id   AF-A0A160VGF7-F1
#
_cell.length_a   1.000
_cell.length_b   1.000
_cell.length_c   1.000
_cell.angle_alpha   90.00
_cell.angle_beta   90.00
_cell.angle_gamma   90.00
#
_symmetry.space_group_name_H-M   'P 1'
#
loop_
_entity.id
_entity.type
_entity.pdbx_description
1 polymer ?
#
loop_
_entity_poly.entity_id
_entity_poly.type
_entity_poly.pdbx_seq_one_letter_code
_entity_poly.pdbx_strand_id
1 'polypeptide(L)'
;MGGLSGLVTVFIGAAGPLIAPFFINKDLTKENVIATKAACQAVGHLGKMPIFIYLFGVNYFQELTILLPLIIAVYFGTNIGKKLLGLLPETIFVLLFKVALTLIAIRLILSIYFS
;
A
#
# COMPACT_ATOMS: atom_id res chain seq x y z
N MET A 1 -11.49 15.69 -14.95
CA MET A 1 -12.04 14.44 -14.37
C MET A 1 -11.04 13.64 -13.53
N GLY A 2 -9.83 14.12 -13.24
CA GLY A 2 -8.84 13.38 -12.43
C GLY A 2 -8.95 13.55 -10.91
N GLY A 3 -9.39 14.71 -10.41
CA GLY A 3 -9.41 14.99 -8.97
C GLY A 3 -10.41 14.16 -8.17
N LEU A 4 -11.62 13.97 -8.70
CA LEU A 4 -12.66 13.15 -8.04
C LEU A 4 -12.33 11.65 -8.12
N SER A 5 -11.80 11.19 -9.26
CA SER A 5 -11.34 9.81 -9.43
C SER A 5 -10.15 9.50 -8.50
N GLY A 6 -9.19 10.43 -8.37
CA GLY A 6 -8.07 10.32 -7.42
C GLY A 6 -8.54 10.18 -5.97
N LEU A 7 -9.49 11.01 -5.53
CA LEU A 7 -10.07 10.91 -4.18
C LEU A 7 -10.80 9.57 -3.98
N VAL A 8 -11.59 9.11 -4.95
CA VAL A 8 -12.28 7.81 -4.87
C VAL A 8 -11.29 6.63 -4.84
N THR A 9 -10.17 6.69 -5.56
CA THR A 9 -9.11 5.65 -5.48
C THR A 9 -8.32 5.69 -4.17
N VAL A 10 -8.32 6.82 -3.43
CA VAL A 10 -7.80 6.85 -2.07
C VAL A 10 -8.74 6.05 -1.16
N PHE A 11 -10.06 6.15 -1.31
CA PHE A 11 -11.04 5.42 -0.49
C PHE A 11 -11.22 3.94 -0.88
N ILE A 12 -11.22 3.63 -2.17
CA ILE A 12 -11.29 2.26 -2.70
C ILE A 12 -9.85 1.74 -2.75
N GLY A 13 -9.48 0.79 -1.89
CA GLY A 13 -8.09 0.29 -1.70
C GLY A 13 -7.38 -0.33 -2.92
N ALA A 14 -7.87 -0.09 -4.14
CA ALA A 14 -7.36 -0.54 -5.43
C ALA A 14 -6.35 0.42 -6.08
N ALA A 15 -5.95 1.53 -5.46
CA ALA A 15 -4.85 2.34 -5.98
C ALA A 15 -3.59 1.48 -6.17
N GLY A 16 -3.22 0.68 -5.17
CA GLY A 16 -1.98 -0.10 -5.14
C GLY A 16 -1.71 -0.99 -6.38
N PRO A 17 -2.69 -1.77 -6.90
CA PRO A 17 -2.55 -2.55 -8.13
C PRO A 17 -2.59 -1.75 -9.43
N LEU A 18 -3.32 -0.63 -9.47
CA LEU A 18 -3.50 0.19 -10.68
C LEU A 18 -2.27 1.04 -11.03
N ILE A 19 -1.56 1.56 -10.02
CA ILE A 19 -0.29 2.31 -10.21
C ILE A 19 0.94 1.40 -10.27
N ALA A 20 0.83 0.14 -9.87
CA ALA A 20 1.94 -0.82 -9.85
C ALA A 20 2.65 -1.07 -11.19
N PRO A 21 1.96 -1.14 -12.35
CA PRO A 21 2.61 -1.28 -13.65
C PRO A 21 3.47 -0.07 -14.03
N PHE A 22 3.14 1.13 -13.55
CA PHE A 22 3.90 2.36 -13.81
C PHE A 22 5.23 2.40 -13.05
N PHE A 23 5.33 1.68 -11.92
CA PHE A 23 6.57 1.57 -11.15
C PHE A 23 7.57 0.56 -11.75
N ILE A 24 7.15 -0.36 -12.62
CA ILE A 24 8.04 -1.34 -13.27
C ILE A 24 8.58 -0.84 -14.63
N ASN A 25 8.62 0.49 -14.86
CA ASN A 25 9.36 1.01 -16.01
C ASN A 25 10.87 0.79 -15.84
N LYS A 26 11.57 0.60 -16.98
CA LYS A 26 12.89 -0.06 -17.11
C LYS A 26 14.06 0.54 -16.28
N ASP A 27 13.88 1.68 -15.63
CA ASP A 27 14.96 2.42 -14.96
C ASP A 27 14.82 2.52 -13.43
N LEU A 28 13.77 1.94 -12.83
CA LEU A 28 13.59 1.95 -11.37
C LEU A 28 14.09 0.67 -10.71
N THR A 29 14.95 0.81 -9.71
CA THR A 29 15.37 -0.31 -8.85
C THR A 29 14.21 -0.79 -7.97
N LYS A 30 14.26 -2.06 -7.53
CA LYS A 30 13.28 -2.62 -6.57
C LYS A 30 13.10 -1.74 -5.32
N GLU A 31 14.15 -1.10 -4.82
CA GLU A 31 14.07 -0.16 -3.69
C GLU A 31 13.26 1.09 -4.03
N ASN A 32 13.47 1.69 -5.22
CA ASN A 32 12.72 2.86 -5.66
C ASN A 32 11.23 2.55 -5.82
N VAL A 33 10.91 1.36 -6.34
CA VAL A 33 9.52 0.88 -6.45
C VAL A 33 8.85 0.81 -5.06
N ILE A 34 9.51 0.15 -4.09
CA ILE A 34 8.96 0.00 -2.74
C ILE A 34 8.88 1.33 -2.00
N ALA A 35 9.92 2.18 -2.11
CA ALA A 35 9.95 3.50 -1.47
C ALA A 35 8.83 4.40 -2.00
N THR A 36 8.63 4.44 -3.33
CA THR A 36 7.59 5.29 -3.92
C THR A 36 6.19 4.79 -3.54
N LYS A 37 5.97 3.47 -3.55
CA LYS A 37 4.70 2.88 -3.10
C LYS A 37 4.42 3.21 -1.63
N ALA A 38 5.42 3.11 -0.76
CA ALA A 38 5.30 3.44 0.65
C ALA A 38 4.98 4.93 0.86
N ALA A 39 5.63 5.82 0.13
CA ALA A 39 5.36 7.27 0.18
C ALA A 39 3.93 7.60 -0.26
N CYS A 40 3.48 7.07 -1.41
CA CYS A 40 2.10 7.25 -1.88
C CYS A 40 1.08 6.75 -0.85
N GLN A 41 1.34 5.59 -0.24
CA GLN A 41 0.46 5.00 0.77
C GLN A 41 0.43 5.85 2.05
N ALA A 42 1.59 6.31 2.53
CA ALA A 42 1.69 7.19 3.70
C ALA A 42 0.89 8.49 3.48
N VAL A 43 1.07 9.14 2.33
CA VAL A 43 0.30 10.34 1.96
C VAL A 43 -1.21 10.05 1.93
N GLY A 44 -1.61 8.92 1.34
CA GLY A 44 -3.02 8.50 1.30
C GLY A 44 -3.61 8.27 2.69
N HIS A 45 -2.88 7.63 3.60
CA HIS A 45 -3.35 7.40 4.98
C HIS A 45 -3.37 8.69 5.82
N LEU A 46 -2.35 9.55 5.69
CA LEU A 46 -2.33 10.86 6.34
C LEU A 46 -3.50 11.73 5.89
N GLY A 47 -3.87 11.66 4.59
CA GLY A 47 -5.06 12.34 4.08
C GLY A 47 -6.38 11.78 4.65
N LYS A 48 -6.45 10.48 4.95
CA LYS A 48 -7.65 9.84 5.54
C LYS A 48 -7.84 10.11 7.02
N MET A 49 -6.75 10.26 7.78
CA MET A 49 -6.82 10.49 9.22
C MET A 49 -7.75 11.65 9.64
N PRO A 50 -7.63 12.88 9.10
CA PRO A 50 -8.52 13.97 9.48
C PRO A 50 -9.98 13.70 9.09
N ILE A 51 -10.21 12.97 8.01
CA ILE A 51 -11.54 12.57 7.55
C ILE A 51 -12.18 11.62 8.56
N PHE A 52 -11.44 10.63 9.05
CA PHE A 52 -11.93 9.71 10.09
C PHE A 52 -12.12 10.39 11.45
N ILE A 53 -11.24 11.34 11.81
CA ILE A 53 -11.42 12.12 13.05
C ILE A 53 -12.70 12.96 12.96
N TYR A 54 -12.88 13.72 11.87
CA TYR A 54 -13.96 14.70 11.78
C TYR A 54 -15.32 14.09 11.42
N LEU A 55 -15.37 13.16 10.45
CA LEU A 55 -16.65 12.60 9.98
C LEU A 55 -17.11 11.38 10.78
N PHE A 56 -16.18 10.65 11.39
CA PHE A 56 -16.50 9.39 12.09
C PHE A 56 -16.14 9.43 13.59
N GLY A 57 -15.65 10.58 14.09
CA GLY A 57 -15.36 10.76 15.52
C GLY A 57 -14.21 9.88 16.04
N VAL A 58 -13.34 9.37 15.15
CA VAL A 58 -12.26 8.47 15.55
C VAL A 58 -11.24 9.22 16.42
N ASN A 59 -10.96 8.69 17.61
CA ASN A 59 -9.91 9.20 18.49
C ASN A 59 -8.74 8.21 18.57
N TYR A 60 -7.72 8.43 17.75
CA TYR A 60 -6.53 7.57 17.72
C TYR A 60 -5.76 7.53 19.06
N PHE A 61 -5.88 8.54 19.93
CA PHE A 61 -5.24 8.51 21.25
C PHE A 61 -5.93 7.53 22.22
N GLN A 62 -7.22 7.27 22.05
CA GLN A 62 -7.94 6.27 22.85
C GLN A 62 -7.58 4.84 22.41
N GLU A 63 -7.17 4.66 21.16
CA GLU A 63 -6.80 3.37 20.58
C GLU A 63 -5.30 3.02 20.71
N LEU A 64 -4.55 3.75 21.55
CA LEU A 64 -3.10 3.55 21.70
C LEU A 64 -2.71 2.12 22.10
N THR A 65 -3.53 1.43 22.89
CA THR A 65 -3.30 0.04 23.30
C THR A 65 -3.20 -0.91 22.10
N ILE A 66 -3.94 -0.64 21.02
CA ILE A 66 -3.91 -1.44 19.79
C ILE A 66 -2.89 -0.86 18.80
N LEU A 67 -2.82 0.47 18.70
CA LEU A 67 -1.92 1.14 17.76
C LEU A 67 -0.44 0.94 18.09
N LEU A 68 -0.04 0.98 19.36
CA LEU A 68 1.37 0.85 19.75
C LEU A 68 1.97 -0.51 19.31
N PRO A 69 1.36 -1.66 19.63
CA PRO A 69 1.82 -2.94 19.11
C PRO A 69 1.89 -3.00 17.58
N LEU A 70 0.90 -2.42 16.88
CA LEU A 70 0.89 -2.38 15.42
C LEU A 70 2.02 -1.52 14.85
N ILE A 71 2.28 -0.35 15.44
CA ILE A 71 3.39 0.54 15.05
C ILE A 71 4.72 -0.18 15.24
N ILE A 72 4.90 -0.86 16.38
CA ILE A 72 6.11 -1.64 16.66
C ILE A 72 6.26 -2.78 15.64
N ALA A 73 5.20 -3.55 15.39
CA ALA A 73 5.20 -4.64 14.42
C ALA A 73 5.53 -4.15 13.00
N VAL A 74 4.92 -3.04 12.56
CA VAL A 74 5.19 -2.42 11.26
C VAL A 74 6.63 -1.92 11.19
N TYR A 75 7.14 -1.27 12.25
CA TYR A 75 8.52 -0.77 12.29
C TYR A 75 9.53 -1.91 12.11
N PHE A 76 9.44 -2.96 12.94
CA PHE A 76 10.36 -4.09 12.83
C PHE A 76 10.17 -4.87 11.52
N GLY A 77 8.93 -5.12 11.11
CA GLY A 77 8.62 -5.80 9.85
C GLY A 77 9.16 -5.06 8.64
N THR A 78 9.08 -3.73 8.61
CA THR A 78 9.60 -2.90 7.51
C THR A 78 11.13 -2.93 7.46
N ASN A 79 11.80 -2.87 8.61
CA ASN A 79 13.26 -2.95 8.68
C ASN A 79 13.78 -4.31 8.21
N ILE A 80 13.14 -5.41 8.65
CA ILE A 80 13.47 -6.76 8.18
C ILE A 80 13.20 -6.88 6.68
N GLY A 81 12.02 -6.43 6.22
CA GLY A 81 11.63 -6.45 4.81
C GLY A 81 12.61 -5.68 3.91
N LYS A 82 13.07 -4.50 4.35
CA LYS A 82 14.09 -3.70 3.65
C LYS A 82 15.42 -4.45 3.52
N LYS A 83 15.86 -5.14 4.58
CA LYS A 83 17.08 -5.95 4.54
C LYS A 83 16.94 -7.13 3.57
N LEU A 84 15.79 -7.82 3.60
CA LEU A 84 15.50 -8.91 2.66
C LEU A 84 15.40 -8.43 1.21
N LEU A 85 14.81 -7.25 0.97
CA LEU A 85 14.72 -6.65 -0.35
C LEU A 85 16.10 -6.42 -0.96
N GLY A 86 17.07 -5.92 -0.17
CA GLY A 86 18.45 -5.73 -0.62
C GLY A 86 19.11 -7.01 -1.10
N LEU A 87 18.80 -8.16 -0.48
CA LEU A 87 19.32 -9.48 -0.83
C LEU A 87 18.61 -10.13 -2.03
N LEU A 88 17.42 -9.63 -2.40
CA LEU A 88 16.56 -10.25 -3.41
C LEU A 88 17.03 -9.92 -4.84
N PRO A 89 17.27 -10.88 -5.74
CA PRO A 89 17.60 -10.58 -7.13
C PRO A 89 16.48 -9.81 -7.84
N GLU A 90 16.83 -8.84 -8.70
CA GLU A 90 15.85 -8.00 -9.43
C GLU A 90 14.84 -8.82 -10.23
N THR A 91 15.29 -9.88 -10.93
CA THR A 91 14.41 -10.76 -11.70
C THR A 91 13.36 -11.45 -10.81
N ILE A 92 13.77 -11.87 -9.60
CA ILE A 92 12.87 -12.50 -8.64
C ILE A 92 11.91 -11.48 -8.05
N PHE A 93 12.38 -10.27 -7.75
CA PHE A 93 11.52 -9.17 -7.31
C PHE A 93 10.40 -8.90 -8.33
N VAL A 94 10.75 -8.74 -9.61
CA VAL A 94 9.78 -8.49 -10.68
C VAL A 94 8.79 -9.66 -10.81
N LEU A 95 9.26 -10.91 -10.71
CA LEU A 95 8.40 -12.09 -10.75
C LEU A 95 7.41 -12.09 -9.57
N LEU A 96 7.90 -11.95 -8.34
CA LEU A 96 7.07 -11.92 -7.12
C LEU A 96 6.05 -10.79 -7.16
N PHE A 97 6.47 -9.60 -7.60
CA PHE A 97 5.60 -8.44 -7.69
C PHE A 97 4.47 -8.67 -8.72
N LYS A 98 4.80 -9.21 -9.90
CA LYS A 98 3.78 -9.56 -10.92
C LYS A 98 2.81 -10.63 -10.41
N VAL A 99 3.32 -11.68 -9.76
CA VAL A 99 2.47 -12.74 -9.18
C VAL A 99 1.53 -12.16 -8.14
N ALA A 100 2.03 -11.32 -7.22
CA ALA A 100 1.20 -10.67 -6.21
C ALA A 100 0.10 -9.80 -6.84
N LEU A 101 0.42 -9.02 -7.88
CA LEU A 101 -0.57 -8.21 -8.60
C LEU A 101 -1.63 -9.08 -9.27
N THR A 102 -1.24 -10.16 -9.94
CA THR A 102 -2.17 -11.07 -10.60
C THR A 102 -3.11 -11.71 -9.58
N LEU A 103 -2.59 -12.17 -8.44
CA LEU A 103 -3.42 -12.71 -7.35
C LEU A 103 -4.39 -11.69 -6.78
N ILE A 104 -3.96 -10.44 -6.59
CA ILE A 104 -4.84 -9.35 -6.12
C ILE A 104 -5.92 -9.06 -7.17
N ALA A 105 -5.57 -9.00 -8.46
CA ALA A 105 -6.53 -8.77 -9.54
C ALA A 105 -7.58 -9.88 -9.60
N ILE A 106 -7.17 -11.14 -9.52
CA ILE A 106 -8.07 -12.29 -9.45
C ILE A 106 -8.99 -12.18 -8.23
N ARG A 107 -8.42 -11.90 -7.05
CA ARG A 107 -9.21 -11.73 -5.82
C ARG A 107 -10.24 -10.62 -5.95
N LEU A 108 -9.90 -9.48 -6.56
CA LEU A 108 -10.83 -8.37 -6.77
C LEU A 108 -11.99 -8.76 -7.70
N ILE A 109 -11.70 -9.47 -8.80
CA ILE A 109 -12.74 -9.97 -9.73
C ILE A 109 -13.68 -10.94 -9.01
N LEU A 110 -13.13 -11.90 -8.26
CA LEU A 110 -13.94 -12.85 -7.49
C LEU A 110 -14.76 -12.15 -6.40
N SER A 111 -14.15 -11.19 -5.69
CA SER A 111 -14.84 -10.43 -4.64
C SER A 111 -16.05 -9.64 -5.16
N ILE A 112 -16.05 -9.23 -6.43
CA ILE A 112 -17.21 -8.56 -7.04
C ILE A 112 -18.33 -9.55 -7.36
N TYR A 113 -17.99 -10.79 -7.73
CA TYR A 113 -18.97 -11.79 -8.13
C TYR A 113 -19.63 -12.53 -6.94
N PHE A 114 -18.92 -12.62 -5.81
CA PHE A 114 -19.37 -13.31 -4.60
C PHE A 114 -19.87 -12.38 -3.48
N SER A 115 -20.12 -11.09 -3.77
CA SER A 115 -20.64 -10.09 -2.83
C SER A 115 -22.03 -9.62 -3.22
#